data_AF-A0A7J2THI5-F1
#
_entry.id   AF-A0A7J2THI5-F1
#
_cell.length_a   1.000
_cell.length_b   1.000
_cell.length_c   1.000
_cell.angle_alpha   90.00
_cell.angle_beta   90.00
_cell.angle_gamma   90.00
#
_symmetry.space_group_name_H-M   'P 1'
#
loop_
_entity.id
_entity.type
_entity.pdbx_description
1 polymer ?
#
loop_
_entity_poly.entity_id
_entity_poly.type
_entity_poly.pdbx_seq_one_letter_code
_entity_poly.pdbx_strand_id
1 'polypeptide(L)'
;MKEDMKLSRKTGDLEVSDVVQFLYCPRKLYFLKIAGFRIARPKMEEGRMEQERAAEKLEKIAKEYRGKLLKNLPLESERYGLRGILDALIVAEDLFPVDIKLSKFSSISYAWKMQITAYSLLVEENFGKTVKKAFIFLNGKLKEVQITPEDKRNLERIILQ
;
A
#
# COMPACT_ATOMS: atom_id res chain seq x y z
N MET A 1 21.47 -38.83 -11.06
CA MET A 1 21.50 -37.86 -9.95
C MET A 1 22.17 -36.58 -10.40
N LYS A 2 21.37 -35.64 -10.91
CA LYS A 2 21.63 -34.20 -10.79
C LYS A 2 20.23 -33.63 -10.59
N GLU A 3 19.90 -33.37 -9.34
CA GLU A 3 18.66 -32.70 -9.00
C GLU A 3 18.73 -31.30 -9.59
N ASP A 4 17.87 -31.07 -10.58
CA ASP A 4 17.53 -29.73 -11.04
C ASP A 4 17.01 -28.96 -9.83
N MET A 5 17.83 -28.06 -9.30
CA MET A 5 17.39 -27.07 -8.33
C MET A 5 16.46 -26.09 -9.05
N LYS A 6 15.22 -26.53 -9.27
CA LYS A 6 14.11 -25.67 -9.63
C LYS A 6 13.99 -24.67 -8.48
N LEU A 7 14.42 -23.44 -8.72
CA LEU A 7 14.02 -22.30 -7.92
C LEU A 7 12.49 -22.25 -7.97
N SER A 8 11.88 -22.90 -6.97
CA SER A 8 10.51 -22.66 -6.56
C SER A 8 10.36 -21.14 -6.49
N ARG A 9 9.50 -20.59 -7.35
CA ARG A 9 9.00 -19.23 -7.17
C ARG A 9 8.37 -19.22 -5.77
N LYS A 10 9.09 -18.71 -4.78
CA LYS A 10 8.51 -18.42 -3.48
C LYS A 10 7.61 -17.22 -3.68
N THR A 11 6.34 -17.52 -3.92
CA THR A 11 5.24 -16.58 -3.91
C THR A 11 5.28 -15.80 -2.58
N GLY A 12 5.55 -14.49 -2.59
CA GLY A 12 5.39 -13.60 -1.43
C GLY A 12 6.55 -12.71 -0.96
N ASP A 13 7.61 -12.46 -1.75
CA ASP A 13 8.82 -11.76 -1.24
C ASP A 13 8.80 -10.22 -1.29
N LEU A 14 7.84 -9.60 -2.01
CA LEU A 14 7.75 -8.15 -2.13
C LEU A 14 6.66 -7.56 -1.24
N GLU A 15 7.06 -6.60 -0.40
CA GLU A 15 6.10 -5.78 0.33
C GLU A 15 5.65 -4.60 -0.51
N VAL A 16 4.41 -4.15 -0.35
CA VAL A 16 3.94 -2.88 -0.95
C VAL A 16 4.85 -1.70 -0.57
N SER A 17 5.47 -1.75 0.62
CA SER A 17 6.44 -0.75 1.07
C SER A 17 7.73 -0.74 0.23
N ASP A 18 8.11 -1.88 -0.36
CA ASP A 18 9.28 -2.02 -1.22
C ASP A 18 9.11 -1.25 -2.54
N VAL A 19 7.87 -1.15 -3.07
CA VAL A 19 7.56 -0.34 -4.26
C VAL A 19 7.97 1.12 -4.06
N VAL A 20 7.67 1.67 -2.88
CA VAL A 20 8.05 3.05 -2.53
C VAL A 20 9.56 3.19 -2.42
N GLN A 21 10.23 2.21 -1.79
CA GLN A 21 11.69 2.26 -1.65
C GLN A 21 12.39 2.13 -3.01
N PHE A 22 11.89 1.28 -3.90
CA PHE A 22 12.41 1.11 -5.25
C PHE A 22 12.30 2.41 -6.06
N LEU A 23 11.10 3.02 -6.08
CA LEU A 23 10.85 4.27 -6.79
C LEU A 23 11.63 5.46 -6.20
N TYR A 24 11.96 5.40 -4.91
CA TYR A 24 12.85 6.39 -4.29
C TYR A 24 14.32 6.16 -4.65
N CYS A 25 14.83 4.94 -4.43
CA CYS A 25 16.19 4.53 -4.74
C CYS A 25 16.32 3.00 -4.73
N PRO A 26 16.49 2.34 -5.90
CA PRO A 26 16.65 0.88 -5.97
C PRO A 26 17.83 0.35 -5.13
N ARG A 27 18.93 1.11 -5.08
CA ARG A 27 20.11 0.77 -4.28
C ARG A 27 19.81 0.75 -2.77
N LYS A 28 18.93 1.62 -2.29
CA LYS A 28 18.48 1.59 -0.89
C LYS A 28 17.69 0.31 -0.60
N LEU A 29 16.80 -0.09 -1.50
CA LEU A 29 16.05 -1.34 -1.36
C LEU A 29 16.98 -2.55 -1.32
N TYR A 30 18.00 -2.60 -2.19
CA TYR A 30 19.04 -3.64 -2.16
C TYR A 30 19.72 -3.72 -0.79
N PHE A 31 20.14 -2.57 -0.22
CA PHE A 31 20.79 -2.59 1.10
C PHE A 31 19.87 -3.11 2.21
N LEU A 32 18.58 -2.78 2.15
CA LEU A 32 17.58 -3.20 3.15
C LEU A 32 17.24 -4.70 3.06
N LYS A 33 17.00 -5.21 1.85
CA LYS A 33 16.46 -6.57 1.64
C LYS A 33 17.54 -7.61 1.37
N ILE A 34 18.63 -7.23 0.71
CA ILE A 34 19.67 -8.18 0.25
C ILE A 34 20.93 -8.08 1.11
N ALA A 35 21.46 -6.87 1.31
CA ALA A 35 22.69 -6.71 2.09
C ALA A 35 22.47 -6.69 3.61
N GLY A 36 21.22 -6.78 4.08
CA GLY A 36 20.88 -6.99 5.49
C GLY A 36 21.02 -5.76 6.40
N PHE A 37 21.06 -4.54 5.84
CA PHE A 37 21.18 -3.32 6.64
C PHE A 37 19.89 -3.04 7.41
N ARG A 38 20.01 -2.72 8.70
CA ARG A 38 18.90 -2.25 9.53
C ARG A 38 18.96 -0.74 9.65
N ILE A 39 17.86 -0.06 9.32
CA ILE A 39 17.72 1.39 9.48
C ILE A 39 16.71 1.65 10.58
N ALA A 40 17.09 2.48 11.56
CA ALA A 40 16.16 2.96 12.58
C ALA A 40 15.02 3.76 11.93
N ARG A 41 13.80 3.59 12.43
CA ARG A 41 12.62 4.33 11.97
C ARG A 41 12.25 5.37 13.03
N PRO A 42 12.84 6.58 12.99
CA PRO A 42 12.72 7.56 14.09
C PRO A 42 11.31 8.12 14.29
N LYS A 43 10.42 7.96 13.30
CA LYS A 43 9.05 8.54 13.30
C LYS A 43 7.93 7.52 13.51
N MET A 44 8.25 6.33 14.04
CA MET A 44 7.24 5.29 14.23
C MET A 44 6.15 5.73 15.21
N GLU A 45 6.55 6.34 16.34
CA GLU A 45 5.61 6.77 17.37
C GLU A 45 4.69 7.90 16.86
N GLU A 46 5.26 8.93 16.22
CA GLU A 46 4.48 10.01 15.58
C GLU A 46 3.51 9.45 14.52
N GLY A 47 3.95 8.46 13.74
CA GLY A 47 3.12 7.80 12.73
C GLY A 47 1.92 7.07 13.34
N ARG A 48 2.12 6.38 14.48
CA ARG A 48 1.04 5.69 15.20
C ARG A 48 0.00 6.67 15.74
N MET A 49 0.44 7.79 16.30
CA MET A 49 -0.48 8.85 16.75
C MET A 49 -1.29 9.44 15.59
N GLU A 50 -0.68 9.60 14.41
CA GLU A 50 -1.40 10.08 13.22
C GLU A 50 -2.42 9.04 12.72
N GLN A 51 -2.11 7.75 12.79
CA GLN A 51 -3.07 6.68 12.48
C GLN A 51 -4.29 6.72 13.42
N GLU A 52 -4.06 6.92 14.72
CA GLU A 52 -5.13 7.04 15.72
C GLU A 52 -6.01 8.28 15.44
N ARG A 53 -5.41 9.43 15.16
CA ARG A 53 -6.14 10.66 14.78
C ARG A 53 -6.93 10.50 13.48
N ALA A 54 -6.36 9.82 12.50
CA ALA A 54 -7.02 9.56 11.24
C ALA A 54 -8.23 8.62 11.43
N ALA A 55 -8.14 7.64 12.33
CA ALA A 55 -9.18 6.64 12.56
C ALA A 55 -10.54 7.28 12.88
N GLU A 56 -10.59 8.26 13.79
CA GLU A 56 -11.85 8.94 14.14
C GLU A 56 -12.51 9.61 12.93
N LYS A 57 -11.71 10.27 12.09
CA LYS A 57 -12.19 10.96 10.89
C LYS A 57 -12.65 9.95 9.84
N LEU A 58 -11.90 8.87 9.65
CA LEU A 58 -12.25 7.80 8.71
C LEU A 58 -13.50 7.03 9.15
N GLU A 59 -13.72 6.85 10.46
CA GLU A 59 -14.94 6.21 10.98
C GLU A 59 -16.18 7.08 10.73
N LYS A 60 -16.07 8.41 10.87
CA LYS A 60 -17.16 9.34 10.50
C LYS A 60 -17.48 9.26 9.01
N ILE A 61 -16.45 9.30 8.16
CA ILE A 61 -16.62 9.19 6.71
C ILE A 61 -17.24 7.83 6.35
N ALA A 62 -16.76 6.72 6.91
CA ALA A 62 -17.36 5.41 6.65
C ALA A 62 -18.87 5.38 6.97
N LYS A 63 -19.29 6.01 8.08
CA LYS A 63 -20.72 6.14 8.43
C LYS A 63 -21.50 7.00 7.43
N GLU A 64 -20.94 8.11 6.95
CA GLU A 64 -21.56 8.96 5.92
C GLU A 64 -21.81 8.18 4.62
N TYR A 65 -20.90 7.28 4.25
CA TYR A 65 -21.05 6.34 3.14
C TYR A 65 -21.93 5.13 3.46
N ARG A 66 -22.59 5.07 4.63
CA ARG A 66 -23.36 3.93 5.13
C ARG A 66 -22.56 2.61 5.13
N GLY A 67 -21.24 2.73 5.32
CA GLY A 67 -20.29 1.63 5.30
C GLY A 67 -19.65 1.38 6.66
N LYS A 68 -18.57 0.59 6.65
CA LYS A 68 -17.73 0.27 7.80
C LYS A 68 -16.26 0.52 7.50
N LEU A 69 -15.48 0.77 8.55
CA LEU A 69 -14.03 0.92 8.47
C LEU A 69 -13.34 -0.38 8.90
N LEU A 70 -12.51 -0.94 8.05
CA LEU A 70 -11.53 -1.97 8.42
C LEU A 70 -10.17 -1.30 8.60
N LYS A 71 -9.39 -1.69 9.61
CA LYS A 71 -8.09 -1.10 9.94
C LYS A 71 -7.01 -2.18 9.97
N ASN A 72 -5.77 -1.82 9.66
CA ASN A 72 -4.61 -2.72 9.67
C ASN A 72 -4.88 -4.03 8.93
N LEU A 73 -5.40 -3.93 7.71
CA LEU A 73 -5.88 -5.06 6.93
C LEU A 73 -4.70 -5.76 6.23
N PRO A 74 -4.31 -6.98 6.64
CA PRO A 74 -3.32 -7.75 5.90
C PRO A 74 -3.92 -8.17 4.55
N LEU A 75 -3.16 -7.97 3.49
CA LEU A 75 -3.54 -8.33 2.14
C LEU A 75 -2.36 -8.98 1.42
N GLU A 76 -2.65 -9.94 0.58
CA GLU A 76 -1.67 -10.62 -0.25
C GLU A 76 -2.23 -10.99 -1.62
N SER A 77 -1.32 -11.18 -2.56
CA SER A 77 -1.60 -11.61 -3.92
C SER A 77 -0.53 -12.59 -4.36
N GLU A 78 -0.96 -13.81 -4.71
CA GLU A 78 -0.10 -14.78 -5.38
C GLU A 78 0.23 -14.34 -6.81
N ARG A 79 -0.76 -13.81 -7.53
CA ARG A 79 -0.60 -13.36 -8.93
C ARG A 79 0.47 -12.29 -9.08
N TYR A 80 0.48 -11.31 -8.18
CA TYR A 80 1.42 -10.19 -8.20
C TYR A 80 2.66 -10.42 -7.33
N GLY A 81 2.69 -11.49 -6.52
CA GLY A 81 3.76 -11.73 -5.55
C GLY A 81 3.91 -10.61 -4.50
N LEU A 82 2.84 -9.86 -4.24
CA LEU A 82 2.82 -8.69 -3.37
C LEU A 82 2.05 -8.97 -2.09
N ARG A 83 2.54 -8.44 -0.97
CA ARG A 83 1.81 -8.41 0.30
C ARG A 83 1.97 -7.09 1.04
N GLY A 84 1.10 -6.82 1.99
CA GLY A 84 1.23 -5.66 2.86
C GLY A 84 0.09 -5.54 3.84
N ILE A 85 0.21 -4.56 4.74
CA ILE A 85 -0.86 -4.19 5.66
C ILE A 85 -1.38 -2.84 5.18
N LEU A 86 -2.63 -2.81 4.74
CA LEU A 86 -3.33 -1.56 4.39
C LEU A 86 -3.80 -0.89 5.69
N ASP A 87 -3.48 0.40 5.86
CA ASP A 87 -3.82 1.14 7.09
C ASP A 87 -5.33 1.12 7.35
N ALA A 88 -6.14 1.40 6.32
CA ALA A 88 -7.58 1.34 6.41
C ALA A 88 -8.26 1.05 5.06
N LEU A 89 -9.45 0.44 5.14
CA LEU A 89 -10.36 0.24 4.03
C LEU A 89 -11.76 0.68 4.45
N ILE A 90 -12.32 1.67 3.75
CA ILE A 90 -13.74 2.02 3.88
C ILE A 90 -14.51 1.08 2.95
N VAL A 91 -15.36 0.24 3.54
CA VAL A 91 -16.23 -0.70 2.83
C VAL A 91 -17.65 -0.15 2.86
N ALA A 92 -18.13 0.32 1.72
CA ALA A 92 -19.49 0.84 1.53
C ALA A 92 -20.11 0.18 0.31
N GLU A 93 -20.88 0.93 -0.49
CA GLU A 93 -21.22 0.48 -1.84
C GLU A 93 -19.94 0.16 -2.61
N ASP A 94 -18.97 1.07 -2.65
CA ASP A 94 -17.63 0.86 -3.20
C ASP A 94 -16.56 0.62 -2.13
N LEU A 95 -15.36 0.23 -2.59
CA LEU A 95 -14.20 -0.02 -1.76
C LEU A 95 -13.22 1.15 -1.89
N PHE A 96 -12.88 1.79 -0.78
CA PHE A 96 -11.94 2.91 -0.75
C PHE A 96 -10.74 2.60 0.15
N PRO A 97 -9.63 2.11 -0.43
CA PRO A 97 -8.38 1.96 0.30
C PRO A 97 -7.88 3.30 0.80
N VAL A 98 -7.31 3.33 2.01
CA VAL A 98 -6.75 4.52 2.64
C VAL A 98 -5.34 4.24 3.15
N ASP A 99 -4.38 5.05 2.73
CA ASP A 99 -2.99 5.04 3.21
C ASP A 99 -2.71 6.32 4.01
N ILE A 100 -2.15 6.17 5.21
CA ILE A 100 -1.96 7.26 6.17
C ILE A 100 -0.50 7.69 6.15
N LYS A 101 -0.26 8.99 5.93
CA LYS A 101 1.07 9.56 5.76
C LYS A 101 1.25 10.79 6.65
N LEU A 102 2.29 10.74 7.47
CA LEU A 102 2.82 11.90 8.17
C LEU A 102 4.06 12.41 7.44
N SER A 103 4.00 13.63 6.91
CA SER A 103 5.09 14.19 6.09
C SER A 103 5.17 15.71 6.19
N LYS A 104 6.35 16.27 5.94
CA LYS A 104 6.49 17.72 5.75
C LYS A 104 5.94 18.18 4.40
N PHE A 105 5.78 17.26 3.44
CA PHE A 105 5.23 17.55 2.12
C PHE A 105 3.71 17.57 2.14
N SER A 106 3.13 18.47 1.36
CA SER A 106 1.68 18.59 1.19
C SER A 106 1.17 17.93 -0.08
N SER A 107 2.01 17.59 -1.06
CA SER A 107 1.60 16.94 -2.30
C SER A 107 1.77 15.42 -2.24
N ILE A 108 0.96 14.71 -3.03
CA ILE A 108 1.09 13.26 -3.20
C ILE A 108 2.21 13.01 -4.23
N SER A 109 3.21 12.25 -3.83
CA SER A 109 4.29 11.83 -4.73
C SER A 109 3.84 10.69 -5.65
N TYR A 110 4.54 10.50 -6.78
CA TYR A 110 4.31 9.33 -7.65
C TYR A 110 4.49 8.00 -6.91
N ALA A 111 5.50 7.91 -6.02
CA ALA A 111 5.74 6.72 -5.22
C ALA A 111 4.56 6.38 -4.29
N TRP A 112 3.95 7.39 -3.64
CA TRP A 112 2.74 7.16 -2.85
C TRP A 112 1.52 6.84 -3.71
N LYS A 113 1.40 7.42 -4.91
CA LYS A 113 0.37 7.02 -5.87
C LYS A 113 0.49 5.55 -6.24
N MET A 114 1.71 5.06 -6.52
CA MET A 114 1.94 3.65 -6.81
C MET A 114 1.72 2.75 -5.59
N GLN A 115 2.04 3.24 -4.39
CA GLN A 115 1.74 2.51 -3.14
C GLN A 115 0.24 2.27 -2.96
N ILE A 116 -0.58 3.33 -3.05
CA ILE A 116 -2.04 3.18 -2.91
C ILE A 116 -2.65 2.41 -4.09
N THR A 117 -2.05 2.50 -5.28
CA THR A 117 -2.43 1.65 -6.44
C THR A 117 -2.18 0.17 -6.15
N ALA A 118 -1.05 -0.17 -5.53
CA ALA A 118 -0.73 -1.55 -5.15
C ALA A 118 -1.72 -2.09 -4.12
N TYR A 119 -2.02 -1.31 -3.07
CA TYR A 119 -3.06 -1.70 -2.14
C TYR A 119 -4.44 -1.80 -2.78
N SER A 120 -4.75 -0.95 -3.77
CA SER A 120 -6.00 -1.05 -4.52
C SER A 120 -6.09 -2.38 -5.28
N LEU A 121 -5.03 -2.81 -5.97
CA LEU A 121 -4.99 -4.14 -6.61
C LEU A 121 -5.17 -5.28 -5.61
N LEU A 122 -4.49 -5.20 -4.46
CA LEU A 122 -4.63 -6.22 -3.43
C LEU A 122 -6.07 -6.28 -2.88
N VAL A 123 -6.70 -5.13 -2.66
CA VAL A 123 -8.12 -5.06 -2.26
C VAL A 123 -9.02 -5.65 -3.34
N GLU A 124 -8.78 -5.38 -4.61
CA GLU A 124 -9.56 -5.96 -5.71
C GLU A 124 -9.52 -7.49 -5.72
N GLU A 125 -8.33 -8.08 -5.55
CA GLU A 125 -8.19 -9.55 -5.54
C GLU A 125 -8.80 -10.20 -4.29
N ASN A 126 -8.69 -9.54 -3.13
CA ASN A 126 -9.17 -10.09 -1.86
C ASN A 126 -10.69 -9.91 -1.67
N PHE A 127 -11.31 -8.91 -2.31
CA PHE A 127 -12.73 -8.59 -2.16
C PHE A 127 -13.55 -8.82 -3.44
N GLY A 128 -12.92 -9.15 -4.57
CA GLY A 128 -13.60 -9.42 -5.84
C GLY A 128 -14.31 -8.21 -6.45
N LYS A 129 -13.96 -6.98 -6.04
CA LYS A 129 -14.59 -5.74 -6.51
C LYS A 129 -13.57 -4.70 -6.92
N THR A 130 -13.79 -4.08 -8.08
CA THR A 130 -12.93 -3.02 -8.64
C THR A 130 -12.87 -1.78 -7.76
N VAL A 131 -11.65 -1.31 -7.49
CA VAL A 131 -11.32 -0.05 -6.84
C VAL A 131 -11.04 1.00 -7.93
N LYS A 132 -11.91 2.02 -7.99
CA LYS A 132 -11.75 3.18 -8.89
C LYS A 132 -11.16 4.40 -8.19
N LYS A 133 -11.32 4.45 -6.86
CA LYS A 133 -10.97 5.58 -6.02
C LYS A 133 -10.33 5.08 -4.73
N ALA A 134 -9.27 5.74 -4.33
CA ALA A 134 -8.62 5.53 -3.05
C ALA A 134 -8.33 6.88 -2.39
N PHE A 135 -7.86 6.84 -1.15
CA PHE A 135 -7.51 8.04 -0.40
C PHE A 135 -6.11 7.95 0.20
N ILE A 136 -5.46 9.11 0.32
CA ILE A 136 -4.27 9.27 1.14
C ILE A 136 -4.63 10.28 2.25
N PHE A 137 -4.54 9.85 3.50
CA PHE A 137 -4.67 10.74 4.65
C PHE A 137 -3.32 11.38 4.92
N LEU A 138 -3.15 12.64 4.50
CA LEU A 138 -1.89 13.36 4.57
C LEU A 138 -2.03 14.59 5.47
N ASN A 139 -1.33 14.57 6.62
CA ASN A 139 -1.27 15.67 7.58
C ASN A 139 -2.68 16.19 7.97
N GLY A 140 -3.54 15.30 8.47
CA GLY A 140 -4.93 15.63 8.85
C GLY A 140 -5.93 15.81 7.69
N LYS A 141 -5.48 15.77 6.43
CA LYS A 141 -6.33 15.99 5.25
C LYS A 141 -6.49 14.70 4.44
N LEU A 142 -7.74 14.33 4.17
CA LEU A 142 -8.04 13.24 3.26
C LEU A 142 -7.92 13.75 1.82
N LYS A 143 -7.08 13.10 1.02
CA LYS A 143 -6.87 13.44 -0.38
C LYS A 143 -7.32 12.29 -1.26
N GLU A 144 -8.18 12.59 -2.22
CA GLU A 144 -8.64 11.62 -3.20
C GLU A 144 -7.56 11.29 -4.23
N VAL A 145 -7.44 10.01 -4.58
CA VAL A 145 -6.60 9.49 -5.64
C VAL A 145 -7.46 8.62 -6.56
N GLN A 146 -7.51 8.99 -7.83
CA GLN A 146 -8.14 8.17 -8.87
C GLN A 146 -7.21 7.00 -9.22
N ILE A 147 -7.78 5.80 -9.31
CA ILE A 147 -7.08 4.55 -9.64
C ILE A 147 -7.48 4.14 -11.04
N THR A 148 -6.63 4.45 -12.02
CA THR A 148 -6.92 4.16 -13.43
C THR A 148 -6.32 2.82 -13.87
N PRO A 149 -6.81 2.21 -14.97
CA PRO A 149 -6.16 1.05 -15.56
C PRO A 149 -4.69 1.30 -15.96
N GLU A 150 -4.33 2.52 -16.35
CA GLU A 150 -2.95 2.86 -16.67
C GLU A 150 -2.05 2.89 -15.43
N ASP A 151 -2.57 3.33 -14.28
CA ASP A 151 -1.83 3.25 -13.01
C ASP A 151 -1.49 1.81 -12.65
N LYS A 152 -2.45 0.89 -12.83
CA LYS A 152 -2.23 -0.55 -12.59
C LYS A 152 -1.19 -1.14 -13.53
N ARG A 153 -1.26 -0.82 -14.84
CA ARG A 153 -0.24 -1.25 -15.82
C ARG A 153 1.15 -0.70 -15.48
N ASN A 154 1.24 0.55 -15.05
CA ASN A 154 2.52 1.13 -14.62
C ASN A 154 3.08 0.45 -13.38
N LEU A 155 2.22 0.12 -12.42
CA LEU A 155 2.64 -0.67 -11.26
C LEU A 155 3.11 -2.08 -11.66
N GLU A 156 2.40 -2.77 -12.56
CA GLU A 156 2.82 -4.08 -13.07
C GLU A 156 4.22 -4.03 -13.71
N ARG A 157 4.51 -2.98 -14.50
CA ARG A 157 5.85 -2.74 -15.08
C ARG A 157 6.93 -2.49 -14.02
N ILE A 158 6.58 -2.06 -12.81
CA ILE A 158 7.52 -1.85 -11.70
C ILE A 158 7.79 -3.16 -10.97
N ILE A 159 6.77 -4.00 -10.77
CA ILE A 159 6.87 -5.19 -9.91
C ILE A 159 7.19 -6.50 -10.66
N LEU A 160 6.92 -6.58 -11.96
CA LEU A 160 7.13 -7.79 -12.79
C LEU A 160 8.39 -7.70 -13.68
N GLN A 161 9.39 -6.92 -13.27
CA GLN A 161 10.70 -6.88 -13.95
C GLN A 161 11.53 -8.11 -13.59
#